data_AF-A0A6L4YKF5-F1
#
_entry.id   AF-A0A6L4YKF5-F1
#
_cell.length_a   1.000
_cell.length_b   1.000
_cell.length_c   1.000
_cell.angle_alpha   90.00
_cell.angle_beta   90.00
_cell.angle_gamma   90.00
#
_symmetry.space_group_name_H-M   'P 1'
#
loop_
_entity.id
_entity.type
_entity.pdbx_description
1 polymer ?
#
loop_
_entity_poly.entity_id
_entity_poly.type
_entity_poly.pdbx_seq_one_letter_code
_entity_poly.pdbx_strand_id
1 'polypeptide(L)'
;MVTINAKGQSGHMYPFQVFPFEAKFNPVSAVYIFLRDNVALYIGKAKDLSNRMSNHHKEDQAKRLGANRIAVLQVGTEAERDRIERDLIMSHQPTCNEQLK
;
A
#
# COMPACT_ATOMS: atom_id res chain seq x y z
N MET A 1 8.52 -16.51 -1.33
CA MET A 1 8.17 -15.10 -1.08
C MET A 1 7.60 -14.53 -2.37
N VAL A 2 6.39 -13.96 -2.32
CA VAL A 2 5.70 -13.47 -3.54
C VAL A 2 5.94 -11.97 -3.67
N THR A 3 6.29 -11.52 -4.86
CA THR A 3 6.44 -10.10 -5.20
C THR A 3 5.46 -9.70 -6.30
N ILE A 4 5.06 -8.43 -6.30
CA ILE A 4 4.34 -7.80 -7.42
C ILE A 4 5.04 -6.51 -7.81
N ASN A 5 4.97 -6.15 -9.08
CA ASN A 5 5.46 -4.86 -9.56
C ASN A 5 4.27 -3.93 -9.77
N ALA A 6 4.17 -2.87 -8.96
CA ALA A 6 3.17 -1.82 -9.13
C ALA A 6 3.75 -0.70 -10.02
N LYS A 7 3.02 -0.32 -11.06
CA LYS A 7 3.47 0.71 -12.02
C LYS A 7 2.95 2.08 -11.58
N GLY A 8 3.86 3.02 -11.31
CA GLY A 8 3.49 4.41 -11.05
C GLY A 8 3.07 5.16 -12.32
N GLN A 9 2.47 6.34 -12.16
CA GLN A 9 2.07 7.22 -13.26
C GLN A 9 3.30 7.63 -14.09
N SER A 10 4.46 7.78 -13.44
CA SER A 10 5.76 8.02 -14.06
C SER A 10 6.24 6.89 -14.98
N GLY A 11 5.61 5.71 -14.92
CA GLY A 11 6.05 4.50 -15.60
C GLY A 11 7.06 3.67 -14.82
N HIS A 12 7.54 4.14 -13.66
CA HIS A 12 8.43 3.38 -12.80
C HIS A 12 7.73 2.15 -12.21
N MET A 13 8.46 1.02 -12.14
CA MET A 13 7.97 -0.23 -11.55
C MET A 13 8.52 -0.38 -10.15
N TYR A 14 7.63 -0.44 -9.16
CA TYR A 14 7.97 -0.59 -7.75
C TYR A 14 7.76 -2.05 -7.30
N PRO A 15 8.80 -2.78 -6.85
CA PRO A 15 8.67 -4.16 -6.42
C PRO A 15 8.19 -4.24 -4.96
N PHE A 16 6.95 -4.69 -4.76
CA PHE A 16 6.37 -4.90 -3.44
C PHE A 16 6.48 -6.36 -3.02
N GLN A 17 6.78 -6.58 -1.74
CA GLN A 17 6.67 -7.89 -1.09
C GLN A 17 5.22 -8.10 -0.67
N VAL A 18 4.65 -9.28 -0.93
CA VAL A 18 3.23 -9.53 -0.63
C VAL A 18 3.06 -10.49 0.54
N PHE A 19 2.15 -10.10 1.44
CA PHE A 19 1.79 -10.80 2.65
C PHE A 19 0.28 -11.08 2.68
N PRO A 20 -0.17 -12.07 3.47
CA PRO A 20 -1.58 -12.21 3.83
C PRO A 20 -2.14 -10.93 4.45
N PHE A 21 -3.44 -10.67 4.30
CA PHE A 21 -4.05 -9.45 4.87
C PHE A 21 -3.87 -9.34 6.39
N GLU A 22 -3.90 -10.46 7.11
CA GLU A 22 -3.79 -10.49 8.56
C GLU A 22 -2.34 -10.61 9.07
N ALA A 23 -1.36 -10.34 8.21
CA ALA A 23 0.05 -10.39 8.58
C ALA A 23 0.39 -9.32 9.63
N LYS A 24 1.27 -9.68 10.56
CA LYS A 24 1.85 -8.74 11.52
C LYS A 24 3.17 -8.19 10.97
N PHE A 25 3.41 -6.90 11.20
CA PHE A 25 4.57 -6.20 10.68
C PHE A 25 5.46 -5.65 11.79
N ASN A 26 6.75 -5.52 11.49
CA ASN A 26 7.72 -4.80 12.31
C ASN A 26 7.53 -3.27 12.14
N PRO A 27 8.04 -2.45 13.09
CA PRO A 27 7.96 -0.99 13.02
C PRO A 27 8.94 -0.42 11.99
N VAL A 28 8.64 -0.63 10.72
CA VAL A 28 9.43 -0.12 9.59
C VAL A 28 8.66 0.97 8.85
N SER A 29 9.40 1.90 8.24
CA SER A 29 8.79 2.87 7.33
C SER A 29 8.59 2.28 5.94
N ALA A 30 7.40 2.46 5.38
CA ALA A 30 7.01 1.79 4.15
C ALA A 30 5.91 2.54 3.38
N VAL A 31 5.80 2.22 2.10
CA VAL A 31 4.56 2.35 1.31
C VAL A 31 3.89 0.98 1.28
N TYR A 32 2.57 0.94 1.35
CA TYR A 32 1.80 -0.29 1.32
C TYR A 32 0.56 -0.18 0.44
N ILE A 33 0.08 -1.35 0.00
CA ILE A 33 -1.10 -1.49 -0.85
C ILE A 33 -2.01 -2.56 -0.24
N PHE A 34 -3.27 -2.22 0.01
CA PHE A 34 -4.31 -3.21 0.24
C PHE A 34 -4.82 -3.72 -1.10
N LEU A 35 -4.80 -5.03 -1.27
CA LEU A 35 -5.12 -5.69 -2.52
C LEU A 35 -6.32 -6.62 -2.36
N ARG A 36 -7.17 -6.65 -3.39
CA ARG A 36 -7.98 -7.82 -3.73
C ARG A 36 -7.31 -8.51 -4.90
N ASP A 37 -6.68 -9.64 -4.64
CA ASP A 37 -5.81 -10.37 -5.58
C ASP A 37 -4.64 -9.50 -6.07
N ASN A 38 -4.78 -8.88 -7.25
CA ASN A 38 -3.81 -7.97 -7.85
C ASN A 38 -4.38 -6.55 -8.08
N VAL A 39 -5.59 -6.28 -7.61
CA VAL A 39 -6.25 -4.96 -7.75
C VAL A 39 -6.01 -4.13 -6.48
N ALA A 40 -5.45 -2.93 -6.65
CA ALA A 40 -5.23 -1.99 -5.55
C ALA A 40 -6.57 -1.40 -5.08
N LEU A 41 -6.90 -1.61 -3.81
CA LEU A 41 -8.07 -1.03 -3.16
C LEU A 41 -7.71 0.23 -2.37
N TYR A 42 -6.53 0.24 -1.76
CA TYR A 42 -6.00 1.38 -1.00
C TYR A 42 -4.48 1.41 -1.12
N ILE A 43 -3.90 2.60 -1.23
CA ILE A 43 -2.46 2.84 -1.21
C ILE A 43 -2.18 3.89 -0.14
N GLY A 44 -1.20 3.60 0.72
CA GLY A 44 -0.82 4.49 1.79
C GLY A 44 0.66 4.39 2.14
N LYS A 45 1.13 5.33 2.97
CA LYS A 45 2.47 5.32 3.58
C LYS A 45 2.40 5.25 5.10
N ALA A 46 3.49 4.80 5.71
CA ALA A 46 3.68 4.78 7.15
C ALA A 46 5.15 5.05 7.53
N LYS A 47 5.36 5.75 8.65
CA LYS A 47 6.66 5.77 9.34
C LYS A 47 6.87 4.52 10.20
N ASP A 48 5.78 3.92 10.66
CA ASP A 48 5.73 2.70 11.45
C ASP A 48 4.56 1.84 10.94
N LEU A 49 4.90 0.80 10.19
CA LEU A 49 3.92 -0.10 9.59
C LEU A 49 3.17 -0.94 10.63
N SER A 50 3.82 -1.30 11.74
CA SER A 50 3.20 -2.10 12.80
C SER A 50 2.03 -1.36 13.45
N ASN A 51 2.26 -0.08 13.80
CA ASN A 51 1.23 0.79 14.36
C ASN A 51 0.15 1.11 13.32
N ARG A 52 0.56 1.36 12.06
CA ARG A 52 -0.39 1.71 11.00
C ARG A 52 -1.37 0.58 10.69
N MET A 53 -0.92 -0.68 10.70
CA MET A 53 -1.79 -1.84 10.46
C MET A 53 -2.68 -2.18 11.67
N SER A 54 -2.26 -1.85 12.89
CA SER A 54 -3.04 -2.13 14.09
C SER A 54 -4.18 -1.13 14.34
N ASN A 55 -4.18 0.02 13.67
CA ASN A 55 -5.14 1.10 13.88
C ASN A 55 -5.59 1.75 12.55
N HIS A 56 -5.87 0.93 11.54
CA HIS A 56 -6.06 1.41 10.18
C HIS A 56 -7.52 1.78 9.88
N HIS A 57 -7.84 3.09 9.89
CA HIS A 57 -9.22 3.59 9.68
C HIS A 57 -9.92 3.15 8.36
N LYS A 58 -9.19 2.76 7.30
CA LYS A 58 -9.80 2.23 6.05
C LYS A 58 -9.81 0.69 5.97
N GLU A 59 -9.37 -0.02 7.01
CA GLU A 59 -9.31 -1.48 7.00
C GLU A 59 -10.68 -2.11 6.80
N ASP A 60 -11.69 -1.67 7.56
CA ASP A 60 -13.06 -2.18 7.45
C ASP A 60 -13.67 -1.96 6.07
N GLN A 61 -13.33 -0.83 5.41
CA GLN A 61 -13.76 -0.58 4.04
C GLN A 61 -13.06 -1.53 3.06
N ALA A 62 -11.74 -1.69 3.19
CA ALA A 62 -10.97 -2.59 2.33
C ALA A 62 -11.40 -4.06 2.50
N LYS A 63 -11.62 -4.51 3.74
CA LYS A 63 -12.16 -5.84 4.05
C LYS A 63 -13.54 -6.05 3.42
N ARG A 64 -14.45 -5.09 3.54
CA ARG A 64 -15.77 -5.15 2.87
C ARG A 64 -15.68 -5.23 1.35
N LEU A 65 -14.65 -4.64 0.74
CA LEU A 65 -14.39 -4.72 -0.70
C LEU A 65 -13.62 -5.99 -1.12
N GLY A 66 -13.28 -6.86 -0.17
CA GLY A 66 -12.64 -8.15 -0.41
C GLY A 66 -11.11 -8.11 -0.39
N ALA A 67 -10.50 -7.17 0.34
CA ALA A 67 -9.05 -7.17 0.49
C ALA A 67 -8.56 -8.49 1.13
N ASN A 68 -7.57 -9.13 0.50
CA ASN A 68 -7.03 -10.43 0.91
C ASN A 68 -5.49 -10.44 1.06
N ARG A 69 -4.81 -9.38 0.60
CA ARG A 69 -3.35 -9.29 0.62
C ARG A 69 -2.89 -7.86 0.94
N ILE A 70 -1.70 -7.76 1.53
CA ILE A 70 -0.99 -6.49 1.75
C ILE A 70 0.32 -6.55 0.99
N ALA A 71 0.56 -5.61 0.09
CA ALA A 71 1.85 -5.41 -0.56
C ALA A 71 2.64 -4.34 0.21
N VAL A 72 3.92 -4.57 0.49
CA VAL A 72 4.78 -3.64 1.24
C VAL A 72 6.08 -3.37 0.50
N LEU A 73 6.45 -2.08 0.43
CA LEU A 73 7.75 -1.59 -0.03
C LEU A 73 8.35 -0.76 1.11
N GLN A 74 9.46 -1.22 1.68
CA GLN A 74 10.19 -0.45 2.69
C GLN A 74 10.89 0.73 2.02
N VAL A 75 10.72 1.92 2.58
CA VAL A 75 11.26 3.17 2.04
C VAL A 75 11.71 4.04 3.20
N GLY A 76 12.99 4.42 3.22
CA GLY A 76 13.63 5.06 4.38
C GLY A 76 13.19 6.50 4.60
N THR A 77 13.07 7.29 3.54
CA THR A 77 12.80 8.73 3.66
C THR A 77 11.32 9.07 3.46
N GLU A 78 10.84 10.11 4.14
CA GLU A 78 9.46 10.59 3.98
C GLU A 78 9.21 11.16 2.59
N ALA A 79 10.10 12.00 2.08
CA ALA A 79 10.00 12.56 0.74
C ALA A 79 9.88 11.48 -0.35
N GLU A 80 10.59 10.36 -0.21
CA GLU A 80 10.47 9.25 -1.15
C GLU A 80 9.15 8.49 -0.99
N ARG A 81 8.68 8.25 0.24
CA ARG A 81 7.35 7.66 0.48
C ARG A 81 6.25 8.50 -0.15
N ASP A 82 6.32 9.82 -0.01
CA ASP A 82 5.36 10.78 -0.55
C ASP A 82 5.32 10.73 -2.08
N ARG A 83 6.50 10.71 -2.71
CA ARG A 83 6.63 10.59 -4.15
C ARG A 83 6.02 9.29 -4.66
N ILE A 84 6.37 8.16 -4.04
CA ILE A 84 5.91 6.83 -4.46
C ILE A 84 4.40 6.68 -4.24
N GLU A 85 3.88 7.09 -3.07
CA GLU A 85 2.45 7.05 -2.76
C GLU A 85 1.64 7.84 -3.79
N ARG A 86 2.06 9.09 -4.09
CA ARG A 86 1.41 9.92 -5.09
C ARG A 86 1.45 9.27 -6.47
N ASP A 87 2.62 8.81 -6.90
CA ASP A 87 2.81 8.22 -8.23
C ASP A 87 1.94 6.98 -8.44
N LEU A 88 1.80 6.14 -7.41
CA LEU A 88 0.96 4.95 -7.43
C LEU A 88 -0.53 5.27 -7.35
N ILE A 89 -0.95 6.22 -6.50
CA ILE A 89 -2.37 6.63 -6.42
C ILE A 89 -2.83 7.20 -7.76
N MET A 90 -2.04 8.08 -8.37
CA MET A 90 -2.37 8.68 -9.66
C MET A 90 -2.51 7.63 -10.78
N SER A 91 -1.71 6.56 -10.73
CA SER A 91 -1.73 5.45 -11.69
C SER A 91 -2.93 4.50 -11.50
N HIS A 92 -3.18 4.11 -10.25
CA HIS A 92 -4.11 3.02 -9.94
C HIS A 92 -5.51 3.49 -9.55
N GLN A 93 -5.67 4.76 -9.19
CA GLN A 93 -6.93 5.37 -8.73
C GLN A 93 -7.73 4.46 -7.76
N PRO A 94 -7.13 4.01 -6.64
CA PRO A 94 -7.74 3.00 -5.79
C PRO A 94 -9.07 3.49 -5.19
N THR A 95 -10.06 2.60 -5.13
CA THR A 95 -11.43 2.97 -4.71
C THR A 95 -11.47 3.60 -3.31
N CYS A 96 -10.66 3.11 -2.36
CA CYS A 96 -10.63 3.60 -0.98
C CYS A 96 -9.77 4.85 -0.77
N ASN A 97 -8.98 5.28 -1.75
CA ASN A 97 -8.28 6.56 -1.68
C ASN A 97 -9.24 7.68 -2.07
N GLU A 98 -9.37 8.71 -1.23
CA GLU A 98 -10.13 9.92 -1.53
C GLU A 98 -9.22 11.08 -1.95
N GLN A 99 -7.94 11.02 -1.56
CA GLN A 99 -6.91 11.98 -1.93
C GLN A 99 -6.46 11.80 -3.38
N LEU A 100 -6.04 12.90 -4.01
CA LEU A 100 -5.39 12.91 -5.34
C LEU A 100 -6.25 12.29 -6.48
N LYS A 101 -7.57 12.26 -6.29
CA LYS A 101 -8.55 11.99 -7.35
C LYS A 101 -8.83 13.25 -8.16
#